data_AF-A0A350CN49-F1
#
_entry.id   AF-A0A350CN49-F1
#
_cell.length_a   1.000
_cell.length_b   1.000
_cell.length_c   1.000
_cell.angle_alpha   90.00
_cell.angle_beta   90.00
_cell.angle_gamma   90.00
#
_symmetry.space_group_name_H-M   'P 1'
#
loop_
_entity.id
_entity.type
_entity.pdbx_description
1 polymer ?
#
loop_
_entity_poly.entity_id
_entity_poly.type
_entity_poly.pdbx_seq_one_letter_code
_entity_poly.pdbx_strand_id
1 'polypeptide(L)' 'MSYPTVAFLGIGLMGQPMAARLADAGFPLHAWNRSTAKARTLATHGARVCESVEEAVRGVAIVVSMLEAGPAV' A
#
# COMPACT_ATOMS: atom_id res chain seq x y z
N MET A 1 -7.92 15.73 13.37
CA MET A 1 -6.57 15.64 12.79
C MET A 1 -6.62 14.62 11.67
N SER A 2 -6.03 14.90 10.51
CA SER A 2 -5.94 13.92 9.40
C SER A 2 -4.78 12.96 9.67
N TYR A 3 -4.97 11.66 9.43
CA TYR A 3 -3.86 10.70 9.46
C TYR A 3 -2.85 11.00 8.34
N PRO A 4 -1.56 10.67 8.52
CA PRO A 4 -0.57 10.77 7.46
C PRO A 4 -0.87 9.80 6.33
N THR A 5 -0.58 10.21 5.08
CA THR A 5 -0.65 9.30 3.93
C THR A 5 0.46 8.25 4.02
N VAL A 6 0.09 6.99 3.82
CA VAL A 6 0.98 5.83 3.87
C VAL A 6 1.05 5.17 2.50
N ALA A 7 2.26 4.85 2.02
CA ALA A 7 2.46 3.92 0.92
C ALA A 7 2.78 2.53 1.46
N PHE A 8 2.07 1.52 0.98
CA PHE A 8 2.33 0.11 1.30
C PHE A 8 2.78 -0.62 0.03
N LEU A 9 4.05 -1.00 -0.01
CA LEU A 9 4.69 -1.68 -1.14
C LEU A 9 4.81 -3.17 -0.82
N GLY A 10 3.96 -3.98 -1.45
CA GLY A 10 3.91 -5.42 -1.23
C GLY A 10 2.62 -5.87 -0.54
N ILE A 11 1.70 -6.42 -1.34
CA ILE A 11 0.37 -6.88 -0.90
C ILE A 11 0.34 -8.41 -0.92
N GLY A 12 1.31 -9.02 -0.24
CA GLY A 12 1.42 -10.47 -0.03
C GLY A 12 0.63 -10.96 1.19
N LEU A 13 0.95 -12.17 1.67
CA LEU A 13 0.27 -12.80 2.80
C LEU A 13 0.27 -11.93 4.08
N MET A 14 1.40 -11.26 4.36
CA MET A 14 1.51 -10.35 5.50
C MET A 14 0.99 -8.94 5.18
N GLY A 15 1.35 -8.41 4.00
CA GLY A 15 1.03 -7.02 3.65
C GLY A 15 -0.46 -6.75 3.47
N GLN A 16 -1.21 -7.71 2.89
CA GLN A 16 -2.63 -7.53 2.60
C GLN A 16 -3.50 -7.26 3.85
N PRO A 17 -3.48 -8.08 4.92
CA PRO A 17 -4.27 -7.79 6.12
C PRO A 17 -3.81 -6.51 6.84
N MET A 18 -2.51 -6.21 6.84
CA MET A 18 -1.98 -5.00 7.48
C MET A 18 -2.44 -3.73 6.75
N ALA A 19 -2.31 -3.71 5.43
CA ALA A 19 -2.75 -2.61 4.58
C ALA A 19 -4.27 -2.40 4.67
N ALA A 20 -5.06 -3.49 4.66
CA ALA A 20 -6.51 -3.40 4.84
C ALA A 20 -6.89 -2.77 6.18
N ARG A 21 -6.24 -3.17 7.28
CA ARG A 21 -6.49 -2.58 8.62
C ARG A 21 -6.12 -1.10 8.70
N LEU A 22 -5.04 -0.66 8.04
CA LEU A 22 -4.69 0.76 7.98
C LEU A 22 -5.75 1.57 7.22
N ALA A 23 -6.21 1.06 6.07
CA ALA A 23 -7.25 1.72 5.30
C ALA A 23 -8.59 1.75 6.06
N ASP A 24 -9.00 0.63 6.68
CA ASP A 24 -10.20 0.53 7.53
C ASP A 24 -10.16 1.51 8.72
N ALA A 25 -8.96 1.77 9.26
CA ALA A 25 -8.76 2.74 10.35
C ALA A 25 -8.80 4.21 9.88
N GLY A 26 -8.91 4.46 8.57
CA GLY A 26 -9.03 5.79 7.98
C GLY A 26 -7.70 6.44 7.58
N PHE A 27 -6.60 5.69 7.51
CA PHE A 27 -5.35 6.22 6.93
C PHE A 27 -5.52 6.38 5.41
N PRO A 28 -5.15 7.54 4.83
CA PRO A 28 -5.00 7.65 3.38
C PRO A 28 -3.91 6.67 2.93
N LEU A 29 -4.28 5.65 2.15
CA LEU A 29 -3.40 4.54 1.80
C LEU A 29 -3.18 4.47 0.30
N HIS A 30 -1.93 4.53 -0.12
CA HIS A 30 -1.48 4.12 -1.45
C HIS A 30 -0.99 2.67 -1.38
N ALA A 31 -1.55 1.79 -2.20
CA ALA A 31 -1.19 0.38 -2.25
C ALA A 31 -0.56 0.04 -3.60
N TRP A 32 0.59 -0.61 -3.57
CA TRP A 32 1.26 -1.12 -4.76
C TRP A 32 1.75 -2.55 -4.56
N ASN A 33 1.72 -3.33 -5.63
CA ASN A 33 2.33 -4.65 -5.69
C ASN A 33 2.70 -4.97 -7.15
N ARG A 34 3.80 -5.73 -7.37
CA ARG A 34 4.21 -6.22 -8.70
C ARG A 34 3.07 -6.84 -9.49
N SER A 35 2.22 -7.63 -8.82
CA SER A 35 0.96 -8.10 -9.38
C SER A 35 -0.18 -7.17 -8.95
N THR A 36 -0.61 -6.28 -9.84
CA THR A 36 -1.65 -5.28 -9.57
C THR A 36 -2.95 -5.88 -9.05
N ALA A 37 -3.29 -7.10 -9.50
CA ALA A 37 -4.48 -7.83 -9.03
C ALA A 37 -4.53 -7.99 -7.50
N LYS A 38 -3.37 -8.17 -6.84
CA LYS A 38 -3.30 -8.26 -5.37
C LYS A 38 -3.55 -6.90 -4.70
N ALA A 39 -3.04 -5.81 -5.27
CA ALA A 39 -3.28 -4.48 -4.72
C ALA A 39 -4.75 -4.03 -4.90
N ARG A 40 -5.40 -4.47 -5.99
CA ARG A 40 -6.83 -4.17 -6.25
C ARG A 40 -7.78 -4.66 -5.16
N THR A 41 -7.42 -5.69 -4.41
CA THR A 41 -8.26 -6.15 -3.29
C THR A 41 -8.36 -5.10 -2.17
N LEU A 42 -7.45 -4.13 -2.10
CA LEU A 42 -7.47 -3.07 -1.08
C LEU A 42 -8.34 -1.87 -1.48
N ALA A 43 -8.78 -1.80 -2.74
CA ALA A 43 -9.68 -0.74 -3.19
C ALA A 43 -11.03 -0.78 -2.44
N THR A 44 -11.51 -1.97 -2.06
CA THR A 44 -12.73 -2.15 -1.26
C THR A 44 -12.60 -1.62 0.16
N HIS A 45 -11.36 -1.41 0.63
CA HIS A 45 -11.05 -0.80 1.94
C HIS A 45 -10.77 0.70 1.83
N GLY A 46 -10.90 1.30 0.63
CA GLY A 46 -10.64 2.72 0.41
C GLY A 46 -9.18 3.05 0.07
N ALA A 47 -8.32 2.05 -0.14
CA ALA A 47 -6.95 2.30 -0.60
C ALA A 47 -6.91 2.74 -2.08
N ARG A 48 -6.06 3.70 -2.40
CA ARG A 48 -5.71 4.04 -3.77
C ARG A 48 -4.71 3.01 -4.30
N VAL A 49 -5.08 2.33 -5.37
CA VAL A 49 -4.20 1.37 -6.06
C VAL A 49 -3.30 2.14 -7.02
N CYS A 50 -1.99 2.03 -6.85
CA CYS A 50 -1.00 2.65 -7.72
C CYS A 50 -0.44 1.64 -8.72
N GLU A 51 -0.10 2.09 -9.92
CA GLU A 51 0.44 1.25 -10.99
C GLU A 51 1.96 1.15 -10.94
N SER A 52 2.62 2.09 -10.26
CA SER A 52 4.08 2.13 -10.10
C SER A 52 4.49 2.49 -8.67
N VAL A 53 5.74 2.17 -8.30
CA VAL A 53 6.29 2.54 -6.99
C VAL A 53 6.43 4.05 -6.87
N GLU A 54 6.84 4.72 -7.95
CA GLU A 54 6.99 6.17 -8.05
C GLU A 54 5.67 6.90 -7.81
N GLU A 55 4.56 6.34 -8.29
CA GLU A 55 3.22 6.84 -7.99
C GLU A 55 2.85 6.61 -6.53
N ALA A 56 3.13 5.42 -5.99
CA ALA A 56 2.78 5.04 -4.63
C ALA A 56 3.46 5.93 -3.59
N VAL A 57 4.75 6.25 -3.76
CA VAL A 57 5.54 7.02 -2.78
C VAL A 57 5.42 8.54 -2.94
N ARG A 58 4.76 9.03 -3.99
CA ARG A 58 4.67 10.46 -4.26
C ARG A 58 3.84 11.18 -3.20
N GLY A 59 4.48 12.08 -2.44
CA GLY A 59 3.82 12.93 -1.46
C GLY A 59 3.31 12.20 -0.21
N VAL A 60 3.78 10.97 0.03
CA VAL A 60 3.43 10.21 1.24
C VAL A 60 4.38 10.54 2.38
N ALA A 61 3.90 10.45 3.61
CA ALA A 61 4.71 10.71 4.81
C ALA A 61 5.40 9.43 5.32
N ILE A 62 4.83 8.26 5.04
CA ILE A 62 5.32 6.96 5.53
C ILE A 62 5.34 5.99 4.36
N VAL A 63 6.44 5.24 4.22
CA VAL A 63 6.56 4.11 3.28
C VAL A 63 6.80 2.84 4.07
N VAL A 64 5.94 1.84 3.85
CA VAL A 64 6.09 0.48 4.38
C VAL A 64 6.47 -0.42 3.21
N SER A 65 7.70 -0.93 3.22
CA SER A 65 8.16 -1.95 2.28
C SER A 65 8.00 -3.34 2.91
N MET A 66 7.21 -4.19 2.27
CA MET A 66 6.90 -5.55 2.70
C MET A 66 7.06 -6.51 1.52
N LEU A 67 8.31 -6.65 1.08
CA LEU A 67 8.69 -7.42 -0.10
C LEU A 67 9.47 -8.66 0.27
N GLU A 68 9.62 -9.56 -0.71
CA GLU A 68 10.25 -10.86 -0.54
C GLU A 68 11.77 -10.77 -0.29
N ALA A 69 12.46 -9.85 -0.97
CA ALA A 69 13.91 -9.68 -0.89
C ALA A 69 14.31 -8.27 -1.34
N GLY A 70 15.55 -7.86 -1.01
CA GLY A 70 16.10 -6.55 -1.36
C GLY A 70 15.92 -6.13 -2.84
N PRO A 71 16.17 -7.00 -3.84
CA PRO A 71 16.02 -6.66 -5.25
C PRO A 71 14.58 -6.49 -5.76
N ALA A 72 13.56 -6.64 -4.90
CA ALA A 72 12.16 -6.61 -5.31
C ALA A 72 11.55 -5.19 -5.39
N VAL A 73 12.31 -4.17 -4.95
CA VAL A 73 11.94 -2.74 -5.01
C VAL A 73 12.29 -2.17 -6.38
#